data_AF-A0A7S2PT82-F1
#
_entry.id   AF-A0A7S2PT82-F1
#
_cell.length_a   1.000
_cell.length_b   1.000
_cell.length_c   1.000
_cell.angle_alpha   90.00
_cell.angle_beta   90.00
_cell.angle_gamma   90.00
#
_symmetry.space_group_name_H-M   'P 1'
#
loop_
_entity.id
_entity.type
_entity.pdbx_description
1 polymer ?
#
loop_
_entity_poly.entity_id
_entity_poly.type
_entity_poly.pdbx_seq_one_letter_code
_entity_poly.pdbx_strand_id
1 'polypeptide(L)'
;MDFEICEKSFGIDAKKVKASIESTLAYYGGWDLIPGDDKSAVLEGQKRLIFVNGDVDPWSELSVNEKRGSSNVQTINVPGASHHFWTHPVKESDDNHVVEARQAIYRHVYDWLGINEDSPRDYDLKTE
;
A
#
# COMPACT_ATOMS: atom_id res chain seq x y z
N MET A 1 -16.25 17.50 11.75
CA MET A 1 -15.09 17.77 10.87
C MET A 1 -15.25 19.21 10.44
N ASP A 2 -14.24 20.04 10.71
CA ASP A 2 -14.29 21.46 10.39
C ASP A 2 -13.67 21.69 9.00
N PHE A 3 -14.46 22.21 8.07
CA PHE A 3 -14.05 22.50 6.70
C PHE A 3 -13.91 23.98 6.42
N GLU A 4 -14.00 24.84 7.45
CA GLU A 4 -13.95 26.29 7.28
C GLU A 4 -12.63 26.75 6.61
N ILE A 5 -11.52 26.05 6.90
CA ILE A 5 -10.22 26.32 6.27
C ILE A 5 -10.25 26.09 4.75
N CYS A 6 -11.04 25.13 4.26
CA CYS A 6 -11.15 24.86 2.83
C CYS A 6 -11.83 26.02 2.09
N GLU A 7 -12.84 26.60 2.72
CA GLU A 7 -13.56 27.74 2.16
C GLU A 7 -12.71 29.02 2.23
N LYS A 8 -12.13 29.31 3.40
CA LYS A 8 -11.33 30.53 3.61
C LYS A 8 -10.07 30.59 2.76
N SER A 9 -9.36 29.47 2.64
CA SER A 9 -8.05 29.44 1.97
C SER A 9 -8.15 29.12 0.48
N PHE A 10 -9.16 28.35 0.07
CA PHE A 10 -9.23 27.80 -1.29
C PHE A 10 -10.56 28.09 -2.00
N GLY A 11 -11.53 28.73 -1.35
CA GLY A 11 -12.86 29.00 -1.92
C GLY A 11 -13.67 27.72 -2.19
N ILE A 12 -13.36 26.63 -1.51
CA ILE A 12 -14.05 25.34 -1.67
C ILE A 12 -15.08 25.20 -0.57
N ASP A 13 -16.36 25.26 -0.95
CA ASP A 13 -17.49 25.08 -0.06
C ASP A 13 -17.44 23.75 0.71
N ALA A 14 -17.82 23.79 1.99
CA ALA A 14 -17.79 22.64 2.89
C ALA A 14 -18.63 21.44 2.41
N LYS A 15 -19.76 21.67 1.72
CA LYS A 15 -20.57 20.60 1.15
C LYS A 15 -19.84 19.93 -0.01
N LYS A 16 -19.12 20.72 -0.83
CA LYS A 16 -18.27 20.17 -1.89
C LYS A 16 -17.16 19.30 -1.31
N VAL A 17 -16.48 19.75 -0.24
CA VAL A 17 -15.47 18.93 0.47
C VAL A 17 -16.07 17.61 0.94
N LYS A 18 -17.22 17.66 1.62
CA LYS A 18 -17.90 16.45 2.11
C LYS A 18 -18.29 15.50 0.99
N ALA A 19 -18.88 16.00 -0.10
CA ALA A 19 -19.24 15.20 -1.25
C ALA A 19 -18.01 14.57 -1.93
N SER A 20 -16.89 15.29 -1.99
CA SER A 20 -15.63 14.74 -2.50
C SER A 20 -15.07 13.62 -1.62
N ILE A 21 -15.12 13.76 -0.28
CA ILE A 21 -14.73 12.69 0.64
C ILE A 21 -15.57 11.44 0.41
N GLU A 22 -16.90 11.59 0.37
CA GLU A 22 -17.83 10.48 0.12
C GLU A 22 -17.58 9.82 -1.24
N SER A 23 -17.33 10.63 -2.28
CA SER A 23 -16.99 10.14 -3.62
C SER A 23 -15.67 9.37 -3.66
N THR A 24 -14.62 9.85 -2.96
CA THR A 24 -13.33 9.16 -2.88
C THR A 24 -13.47 7.83 -2.14
N LEU A 25 -14.19 7.81 -1.01
CA LEU A 25 -14.44 6.58 -0.25
C LEU A 25 -15.23 5.56 -1.09
N ALA A 26 -16.25 5.99 -1.82
CA ALA A 26 -17.03 5.12 -2.68
C ALA A 26 -16.20 4.57 -3.86
N TYR A 27 -15.36 5.40 -4.48
CA TYR A 27 -14.56 5.00 -5.65
C TYR A 27 -13.40 4.08 -5.30
N TYR A 28 -12.65 4.39 -4.24
CA TYR A 28 -11.47 3.62 -3.82
C TYR A 28 -11.78 2.54 -2.76
N GLY A 29 -13.04 2.41 -2.32
CA GLY A 29 -13.51 1.38 -1.41
C GLY A 29 -13.37 1.71 0.09
N GLY A 30 -12.56 2.71 0.45
CA GLY A 30 -12.32 3.05 1.87
C GLY A 30 -11.74 1.84 2.63
N TRP A 31 -12.46 1.33 3.63
CA TRP A 31 -12.08 0.10 4.34
C TRP A 31 -12.56 -1.19 3.66
N ASP A 32 -13.60 -1.10 2.83
CA ASP A 32 -14.02 -2.22 1.99
C ASP A 32 -13.19 -2.14 0.70
N LEU A 33 -12.01 -2.77 0.71
CA LEU A 33 -11.01 -2.71 -0.37
C LEU A 33 -11.49 -3.29 -1.72
N ILE A 34 -12.79 -3.55 -1.86
CA ILE A 34 -13.54 -3.98 -3.03
C ILE A 34 -13.94 -2.73 -3.85
N PRO A 35 -13.22 -2.38 -4.93
CA PRO A 35 -13.72 -1.38 -5.86
C PRO A 35 -14.91 -1.95 -6.67
N GLY A 36 -16.04 -1.26 -6.66
CA GLY A 36 -17.22 -1.52 -7.51
C GLY A 36 -18.36 -2.34 -6.88
N ASP A 37 -19.56 -2.25 -7.48
CA ASP A 37 -20.78 -2.97 -7.03
C ASP A 37 -20.76 -4.47 -7.38
N ASP A 38 -19.88 -4.89 -8.30
CA ASP A 38 -19.73 -6.26 -8.75
C ASP A 38 -18.55 -6.95 -8.04
N LYS A 39 -18.89 -7.71 -6.99
CA LYS A 39 -17.95 -8.47 -6.17
C LYS A 39 -17.32 -9.68 -6.87
N SER A 40 -17.67 -9.96 -8.13
CA SER A 40 -17.19 -11.13 -8.88
C SER A 40 -15.93 -10.85 -9.72
N ALA A 41 -15.78 -9.64 -10.27
CA ALA A 41 -14.58 -9.21 -11.01
C ALA A 41 -13.39 -8.82 -10.09
N VAL A 42 -13.68 -8.68 -8.80
CA VAL A 42 -12.81 -8.19 -7.72
C VAL A 42 -11.61 -9.10 -7.43
N LEU A 43 -11.68 -10.36 -7.85
CA LEU A 43 -10.66 -11.36 -7.51
C LEU A 43 -9.32 -11.18 -8.23
N GLU A 44 -9.23 -10.45 -9.35
CA GLU A 44 -7.97 -10.39 -10.11
C GLU A 44 -7.02 -9.28 -9.61
N GLY A 45 -7.54 -8.07 -9.38
CA GLY A 45 -6.75 -6.90 -8.97
C GLY A 45 -6.33 -6.91 -7.50
N GLN A 46 -7.18 -7.41 -6.60
CA GLN A 46 -6.87 -7.47 -5.17
C GLN A 46 -5.82 -8.53 -4.81
N LYS A 47 -5.64 -9.57 -5.63
CA LYS A 47 -4.59 -10.58 -5.42
C LYS A 47 -3.18 -9.99 -5.46
N ARG A 48 -3.04 -8.76 -6.02
CA ARG A 48 -1.74 -8.10 -6.24
C ARG A 48 -1.60 -6.79 -5.47
N LEU A 49 -2.15 -6.75 -4.26
CA LEU A 49 -2.04 -5.61 -3.34
C LEU A 49 -1.39 -6.06 -2.02
N ILE A 50 -0.42 -5.28 -1.55
CA ILE A 50 0.22 -5.45 -0.23
C ILE A 50 0.25 -4.10 0.46
N PHE A 51 -0.18 -4.04 1.71
CA PHE A 51 -0.06 -2.85 2.55
C PHE A 51 1.16 -2.99 3.45
N VAL A 52 2.16 -2.15 3.24
CA VAL A 52 3.36 -2.12 4.07
C VAL A 52 3.30 -0.90 4.97
N ASN A 53 3.52 -1.09 6.27
CA ASN A 53 3.45 -0.04 7.28
C ASN A 53 4.68 -0.10 8.17
N GLY A 54 5.16 1.06 8.61
CA GLY A 54 6.13 1.17 9.69
C GLY A 54 5.41 1.36 11.02
N ASP A 55 5.85 0.68 12.08
CA ASP A 55 5.12 0.70 13.36
C ASP A 55 5.30 2.00 14.17
N VAL A 56 6.30 2.82 13.84
CA VAL A 56 6.49 4.17 14.40
C VAL A 56 6.02 5.27 13.45
N ASP A 57 5.46 4.90 12.29
CA ASP A 57 4.82 5.85 11.38
C ASP A 57 3.45 6.27 11.92
N PRO A 58 3.20 7.55 12.24
CA PRO A 58 1.89 8.01 12.71
C PRO A 58 0.77 7.77 11.68
N TRP A 59 1.10 7.63 10.39
CA TRP A 59 0.12 7.34 9.34
C TRP A 59 -0.35 5.88 9.32
N SER A 60 0.39 4.96 9.96
CA SER A 60 0.03 3.53 10.04
C SER A 60 -1.34 3.26 10.69
N GLU A 61 -1.78 4.16 11.57
CA GLU A 61 -3.06 4.08 12.27
C GLU A 61 -4.26 4.21 11.32
N LEU A 62 -4.08 4.94 10.21
CA LEU A 62 -5.09 5.12 9.16
C LEU A 62 -4.97 4.09 8.02
N SER A 63 -3.98 3.21 8.09
CA SER A 63 -3.69 2.21 7.06
C SER A 63 -4.36 0.87 7.35
N VAL A 64 -4.39 0.01 6.32
CA VAL A 64 -4.80 -1.39 6.45
C VAL A 64 -3.65 -2.16 7.09
N ASN A 65 -3.94 -2.83 8.19
CA ASN A 65 -3.00 -3.63 8.97
C ASN A 65 -3.70 -4.85 9.55
N GLU A 66 -2.96 -5.77 10.18
CA GLU A 66 -3.49 -7.03 10.75
C GLU A 66 -4.67 -6.84 11.70
N LYS A 67 -4.79 -5.68 12.37
CA LYS A 67 -5.87 -5.38 13.33
C LYS A 67 -7.10 -4.75 12.69
N ARG A 68 -6.95 -4.13 11.50
CA ARG A 68 -7.98 -3.31 10.85
C ARG A 68 -8.35 -3.74 9.42
N GLY A 69 -7.65 -4.73 8.86
CA GLY A 69 -7.87 -5.25 7.52
C GLY A 69 -8.76 -6.49 7.47
N SER A 70 -9.20 -6.83 6.25
CA SER A 70 -9.77 -8.14 5.95
C SER A 70 -8.66 -9.21 5.99
N SER A 71 -8.98 -10.42 6.45
CA SER A 71 -8.04 -11.56 6.48
C SER A 71 -7.46 -11.92 5.11
N ASN A 72 -8.04 -11.39 4.04
CA ASN A 72 -7.68 -11.71 2.66
C ASN A 72 -6.70 -10.71 2.04
N VAL A 73 -6.17 -9.76 2.81
CA VAL A 73 -5.30 -8.69 2.33
C VAL A 73 -3.91 -8.87 2.92
N GLN A 74 -2.88 -8.86 2.07
CA GLN A 74 -1.51 -9.00 2.51
C GLN A 74 -1.05 -7.72 3.20
N THR A 75 -0.52 -7.84 4.42
CA THR A 75 0.04 -6.70 5.15
C THR A 75 1.43 -7.04 5.68
N ILE A 76 2.34 -6.08 5.64
CA ILE A 76 3.69 -6.19 6.21
C ILE A 76 3.84 -5.06 7.22
N ASN A 77 4.11 -5.39 8.47
CA ASN A 77 4.50 -4.41 9.47
C ASN A 77 6.03 -4.42 9.61
N VAL A 78 6.66 -3.25 9.60
CA VAL A 78 8.12 -3.09 9.65
C VAL A 78 8.50 -2.43 10.98
N PRO A 79 8.97 -3.22 11.97
CA PRO A 79 9.34 -2.70 13.27
C PRO A 79 10.43 -1.62 13.21
N GLY A 80 10.24 -0.55 13.99
CA GLY A 80 11.14 0.60 14.07
C GLY A 80 11.16 1.50 12.84
N ALA A 81 10.47 1.15 11.75
CA ALA A 81 10.45 1.95 10.54
C ALA A 81 9.43 3.08 10.62
N SER A 82 9.84 4.26 10.15
CA SER A 82 8.94 5.40 9.94
C SER A 82 8.33 5.35 8.52
N HIS A 83 7.79 6.48 8.07
CA HIS A 83 7.01 6.62 6.85
C HIS A 83 7.72 6.02 5.63
N HIS A 84 7.15 4.92 5.11
CA HIS A 84 7.58 4.17 3.93
C HIS A 84 9.10 3.88 3.81
N PHE A 85 9.81 3.71 4.94
CA PHE A 85 11.29 3.69 4.91
C PHE A 85 11.89 2.57 4.03
N TRP A 86 11.20 1.44 3.88
CA TRP A 86 11.61 0.32 3.01
C TRP A 86 11.70 0.69 1.52
N THR A 87 11.12 1.80 1.07
CA THR A 87 11.22 2.28 -0.32
C THR A 87 12.46 3.15 -0.58
N HIS A 88 13.18 3.55 0.47
CA HIS A 88 14.40 4.34 0.34
C HIS A 88 15.55 3.52 -0.27
N PRO A 89 16.57 4.18 -0.86
CA PRO A 89 17.77 3.51 -1.33
C PRO A 89 18.39 2.61 -0.25
N VAL A 90 18.82 1.43 -0.66
CA VAL A 90 19.46 0.44 0.22
C VAL A 90 20.76 1.01 0.78
N LYS A 91 20.97 0.85 2.09
CA LYS A 91 22.21 1.21 2.78
C LYS A 91 22.68 0.03 3.63
N GLU A 92 23.99 -0.07 3.81
CA GLU A 92 24.60 -1.06 4.74
C GLU A 92 24.17 -0.84 6.19
N SER A 93 23.73 0.37 6.53
CA SER A 93 23.23 0.73 7.85
C SER A 93 21.73 0.45 8.06
N ASP A 94 21.04 -0.12 7.07
CA ASP A 94 19.61 -0.40 7.21
C ASP A 94 19.37 -1.49 8.26
N ASP A 95 18.33 -1.31 9.06
CA ASP A 95 17.92 -2.29 10.06
C ASP A 95 17.46 -3.60 9.39
N ASN A 96 17.68 -4.73 10.06
CA ASN A 96 17.30 -6.05 9.54
C ASN A 96 15.80 -6.13 9.20
N HIS A 97 14.93 -5.49 9.97
CA HIS A 97 13.49 -5.47 9.67
C HIS A 97 13.17 -4.77 8.34
N VAL A 98 13.92 -3.74 7.99
CA VAL A 98 13.77 -3.04 6.69
C VAL A 98 14.25 -3.93 5.55
N VAL A 99 15.35 -4.66 5.75
CA VAL A 99 15.87 -5.63 4.77
C VAL A 99 14.86 -6.77 4.54
N GLU A 100 14.33 -7.35 5.62
CA GLU A 100 13.31 -8.40 5.57
C GLU A 100 12.03 -7.94 4.87
N ALA A 101 11.57 -6.72 5.15
CA ALA A 101 10.41 -6.13 4.49
C ALA A 101 10.61 -6.01 2.97
N ARG A 102 11.78 -5.55 2.53
CA ARG A 102 12.12 -5.47 1.10
C ARG A 102 12.13 -6.86 0.46
N GLN A 103 12.73 -7.85 1.12
CA GLN A 103 12.73 -9.24 0.62
C GLN A 103 11.31 -9.82 0.53
N ALA A 104 10.43 -9.51 1.48
CA ALA A 104 9.02 -9.89 1.41
C ALA A 104 8.30 -9.23 0.22
N ILE A 105 8.54 -7.93 -0.02
CA ILE A 105 8.00 -7.22 -1.18
C ILE A 105 8.48 -7.87 -2.49
N TYR A 106 9.79 -8.14 -2.62
CA TYR A 106 10.33 -8.79 -3.82
C TYR A 106 9.69 -10.15 -4.07
N ARG A 107 9.53 -10.99 -3.03
CA ARG A 107 8.87 -12.30 -3.15
C ARG A 107 7.46 -12.18 -3.70
N HIS A 108 6.62 -11.32 -3.12
CA HIS A 108 5.27 -11.13 -3.64
C HIS A 108 5.24 -10.63 -5.08
N VAL A 109 6.10 -9.67 -5.44
CA VAL A 109 6.18 -9.16 -6.82
C VAL A 109 6.65 -10.24 -7.79
N TYR A 110 7.63 -11.06 -7.41
CA TYR A 110 8.10 -12.18 -8.20
C TYR A 110 7.01 -13.25 -8.39
N ASP A 111 6.29 -13.60 -7.32
CA ASP A 111 5.15 -14.52 -7.40
C ASP A 111 4.09 -14.00 -8.38
N TRP A 112 3.78 -12.70 -8.34
CA TRP A 112 2.84 -12.08 -9.28
C TRP A 112 3.33 -12.09 -10.73
N LEU A 113 4.64 -11.96 -10.93
CA LEU A 113 5.27 -12.01 -12.26
C LEU A 113 5.53 -13.45 -12.73
N GLY A 114 5.33 -14.46 -11.88
CA GLY A 114 5.67 -15.85 -12.19
C GLY A 114 7.17 -16.11 -12.30
N ILE A 115 7.99 -15.29 -11.63
CA ILE A 115 9.45 -15.43 -11.59
C ILE A 115 9.81 -16.36 -10.43
N ASN A 116 10.20 -17.58 -10.75
CA ASN A 116 10.76 -18.55 -9.80
C ASN A 116 12.29 -18.51 -9.84
N GLU A 117 12.99 -19.11 -8.87
CA GLU A 117 14.46 -19.17 -8.85
C GLU A 117 15.07 -19.82 -10.11
N ASP A 118 14.29 -20.62 -10.84
CA ASP A 118 14.64 -21.26 -12.12
C ASP A 118 14.37 -20.36 -13.36
N SER A 119 13.78 -19.19 -13.17
CA SER A 119 13.49 -18.27 -14.27
C SER A 119 14.78 -17.54 -14.69
N PRO A 120 15.16 -17.55 -15.98
CA PRO A 120 16.40 -16.92 -16.42
C PRO A 120 16.39 -15.44 -16.04
N ARG A 121 17.40 -15.03 -15.26
CA ARG A 121 17.56 -13.63 -14.87
C ARG A 121 18.03 -12.85 -16.10
N ASP A 122 17.36 -11.74 -16.40
CA ASP A 122 17.68 -10.87 -17.55
C ASP A 122 19.12 -10.28 -17.50
N TYR A 123 19.81 -10.40 -16.35
CA TYR A 123 21.23 -10.11 -16.20
C TYR A 123 22.17 -11.18 -16.78
N ASP A 124 21.72 -12.42 -16.93
CA ASP A 124 22.51 -13.52 -17.51
C ASP A 124 22.49 -13.48 -19.05
N LEU A 125 21.71 -12.58 -19.67
CA LEU A 125 21.57 -12.42 -21.12
C LEU A 125 22.42 -11.28 -21.72
N LYS A 126 23.25 -10.59 -20.92
CA LYS A 126 24.06 -9.44 -21.38
C LYS A 126 25.57 -9.68 -21.34
N THR A 127 26.01 -10.91 -21.55
CA THR A 127 27.42 -11.21 -21.84
C THR A 127 27.57 -11.93 -23.17
N GLU A 128 27.54 -11.14 -24.25
CA GLU A 128 28.21 -11.46 -25.52
C GLU A 128 28.90 -10.18 -26.04
#